data_AF-V5RKR8-F1
#
_entry.id   AF-V5RKR8-F1
#
_cell.length_a   1.000
_cell.length_b   1.000
_cell.length_c   1.000
_cell.angle_alpha   90.00
_cell.angle_beta   90.00
_cell.angle_gamma   90.00
#
_symmetry.space_group_name_H-M   'P 1'
#
loop_
_entity.id
_entity.type
_entity.pdbx_description
1 polymer ?
#
loop_
_entity_poly.entity_id
_entity_poly.type
_entity_poly.pdbx_seq_one_letter_code
_entity_poly.pdbx_strand_id
1 'polypeptide(L)'
;MNIQKIIKQTIEDIANYYNNECFHKHKIYSQKIDIDTKKIEDLSNESIDSKQLEDCLQEIISKIYELRQLNQQQLTNDGFDVKIFAKNEILLTSASNSFETVSKVLKEIEYLKTPLDLRKPYDINEKFIVRKIHSVALSLLTKYENLPNRLKRSAHLDSIIRSTCKITKTEDLKLIENYSKKILNKHNEILNLDYFVIIDSLCEEYGWIHDVVRLSKLNSYVVGMLVNVDIYSNLLRCSLYTPDKD
;
A
#
# COMPACT_ATOMS: atom_id res chain seq x y z
N MET A 1 -10.96 -3.05 -21.46
CA MET A 1 -11.43 -2.24 -20.31
C MET A 1 -10.38 -1.16 -20.00
N ASN A 2 -10.79 0.06 -19.64
CA ASN A 2 -9.90 1.23 -19.54
C ASN A 2 -8.99 1.15 -18.28
N ILE A 3 -7.73 1.56 -18.34
CA ILE A 3 -6.79 1.49 -17.20
C ILE A 3 -7.33 2.29 -16.00
N GLN A 4 -7.96 3.41 -16.30
CA GLN A 4 -8.63 4.27 -15.35
C GLN A 4 -9.68 3.50 -14.53
N LYS A 5 -10.34 2.48 -15.11
CA LYS A 5 -11.28 1.61 -14.38
C LYS A 5 -10.56 0.70 -13.39
N ILE A 6 -9.42 0.11 -13.78
CA ILE A 6 -8.61 -0.73 -12.87
C ILE A 6 -8.11 0.12 -11.70
N ILE A 7 -7.61 1.33 -12.00
CA ILE A 7 -7.14 2.27 -10.98
C ILE A 7 -8.28 2.69 -10.06
N LYS A 8 -9.44 3.08 -10.61
CA LYS A 8 -10.63 3.39 -9.81
C LYS A 8 -11.01 2.24 -8.86
N GLN A 9 -11.14 1.03 -9.39
CA GLN A 9 -11.48 -0.15 -8.58
C GLN A 9 -10.46 -0.38 -7.47
N THR A 10 -9.16 -0.24 -7.78
CA THR A 10 -8.09 -0.40 -6.79
C THR A 10 -8.21 0.64 -5.68
N ILE A 11 -8.57 1.89 -5.99
CA ILE A 11 -8.78 2.95 -5.00
C ILE A 11 -9.95 2.60 -4.09
N GLU A 12 -11.09 2.18 -4.67
CA GLU A 12 -12.28 1.78 -3.92
C GLU A 12 -12.01 0.57 -3.02
N ASP A 13 -11.33 -0.45 -3.53
CA ASP A 13 -10.98 -1.66 -2.77
C ASP A 13 -10.06 -1.34 -1.58
N ILE A 14 -9.04 -0.50 -1.81
CA ILE A 14 -8.13 -0.04 -0.74
C ILE A 14 -8.90 0.74 0.31
N ALA A 15 -9.73 1.70 -0.11
CA ALA A 15 -10.49 2.54 0.83
C ALA A 15 -11.49 1.71 1.63
N ASN A 16 -12.21 0.79 0.99
CA ASN A 16 -13.13 -0.14 1.65
C ASN A 16 -12.42 -1.03 2.66
N TYR A 17 -11.25 -1.57 2.31
CA TYR A 17 -10.43 -2.34 3.24
C TYR A 17 -10.06 -1.51 4.48
N TYR A 18 -9.56 -0.28 4.29
CA TYR A 18 -9.19 0.54 5.44
C TYR A 18 -10.40 0.99 6.26
N ASN A 19 -11.50 1.43 5.65
CA ASN A 19 -12.67 1.90 6.39
C ASN A 19 -13.35 0.77 7.17
N ASN A 20 -13.57 -0.39 6.53
CA ASN A 20 -14.35 -1.48 7.11
C ASN A 20 -13.52 -2.40 8.02
N GLU A 21 -12.29 -2.75 7.63
CA GLU A 21 -11.47 -3.71 8.37
C GLU A 21 -10.54 -3.02 9.36
N CYS A 22 -9.90 -1.91 8.95
CA CYS A 22 -8.85 -1.28 9.75
C CYS A 22 -9.34 -0.16 10.68
N PHE A 23 -10.19 0.74 10.21
CA PHE A 23 -10.53 1.99 10.90
C PHE A 23 -11.87 1.94 11.66
N HIS A 24 -12.72 0.94 11.46
CA HIS A 24 -14.09 0.92 11.99
C HIS A 24 -14.20 1.13 13.53
N LYS A 25 -13.13 0.84 14.29
CA LYS A 25 -13.03 1.03 15.76
C LYS A 25 -12.00 2.08 16.19
N HIS A 26 -11.34 2.75 15.25
CA HIS A 26 -10.23 3.66 15.52
C HIS A 26 -10.67 5.12 15.58
N LYS A 27 -10.07 5.86 16.50
CA LYS A 27 -10.31 7.29 16.70
C LYS A 27 -9.02 8.03 17.03
N ILE A 28 -8.99 9.32 16.72
CA ILE A 28 -7.97 10.28 17.16
C ILE A 28 -8.72 11.45 17.81
N TYR A 29 -8.44 11.76 19.07
CA TYR A 29 -9.15 12.84 19.81
C TYR A 29 -10.69 12.81 19.66
N SER A 30 -11.28 11.62 19.69
CA SER A 30 -12.72 11.37 19.48
C SER A 30 -13.23 11.48 18.03
N GLN A 31 -12.43 11.94 17.08
CA GLN A 31 -12.76 11.91 15.66
C GLN A 31 -12.60 10.49 15.11
N LYS A 32 -13.61 9.97 14.40
CA LYS A 32 -13.50 8.71 13.66
C LYS A 32 -12.52 8.89 12.50
N ILE A 33 -11.70 7.87 12.28
CA ILE A 33 -10.84 7.79 11.10
C ILE A 33 -11.70 7.20 9.96
N ASP A 34 -11.77 7.90 8.84
CA ASP A 34 -12.50 7.47 7.65
C ASP A 34 -11.85 8.08 6.40
N ILE A 35 -11.83 7.32 5.32
CA ILE A 35 -11.39 7.77 3.99
C ILE A 35 -12.65 8.07 3.18
N ASP A 36 -12.86 9.34 2.84
CA ASP A 36 -14.00 9.74 1.99
C ASP A 36 -13.78 9.28 0.55
N THR A 37 -14.64 8.38 0.08
CA THR A 37 -14.62 7.80 -1.26
C THR A 37 -15.70 8.35 -2.17
N LYS A 38 -16.63 9.19 -1.68
CA LYS A 38 -17.81 9.60 -2.44
C LYS A 38 -17.46 10.17 -3.82
N LYS A 39 -16.45 11.04 -3.84
CA LYS A 39 -16.00 11.68 -5.07
C LYS A 39 -15.51 10.68 -6.13
N ILE A 40 -14.86 9.58 -5.70
CA ILE A 40 -14.42 8.50 -6.60
C ILE A 40 -15.60 7.63 -7.04
N GLU A 41 -16.50 7.31 -6.12
CA GLU A 41 -17.71 6.51 -6.42
C GLU A 41 -18.58 7.21 -7.47
N ASP A 42 -18.72 8.54 -7.35
CA ASP A 42 -19.49 9.41 -8.25
C ASP A 42 -18.88 9.54 -9.67
N LEU A 43 -17.60 9.20 -9.86
CA LEU A 43 -16.98 9.25 -11.19
C LEU A 43 -17.61 8.18 -12.10
N SER A 44 -18.19 8.59 -13.23
CA SER A 44 -18.70 7.63 -14.21
C SER A 44 -17.56 6.78 -14.79
N ASN A 45 -17.78 5.47 -14.81
CA ASN A 45 -16.86 4.51 -15.43
C ASN A 45 -16.67 4.76 -16.94
N GLU A 46 -17.58 5.47 -17.60
CA GLU A 46 -17.53 5.73 -19.04
C GLU A 46 -16.71 6.98 -19.41
N SER A 47 -16.65 7.96 -18.50
CA SER A 47 -16.02 9.26 -18.75
C SER A 47 -14.83 9.56 -17.84
N ILE A 48 -14.36 8.59 -17.06
CA ILE A 48 -13.27 8.80 -16.12
C ILE A 48 -11.93 9.01 -16.84
N ASP A 49 -11.27 10.10 -16.49
CA ASP A 49 -9.93 10.40 -16.96
C ASP A 49 -8.87 10.33 -15.84
N SER A 50 -7.60 10.35 -16.24
CA SER A 50 -6.48 10.22 -15.31
C SER A 50 -6.31 11.44 -14.42
N LYS A 51 -6.75 12.63 -14.85
CA LYS A 51 -6.64 13.87 -14.07
C LYS A 51 -7.64 13.87 -12.91
N GLN A 52 -8.87 13.44 -13.16
CA GLN A 52 -9.90 13.24 -12.13
C GLN A 52 -9.42 12.24 -11.07
N LEU A 53 -8.83 11.12 -11.49
CA LEU A 53 -8.25 10.12 -10.58
C LEU A 53 -7.10 10.68 -9.75
N GLU A 54 -6.19 11.44 -10.36
CA GLU A 54 -5.10 12.10 -9.64
C GLU A 54 -5.61 13.09 -8.59
N ASP A 55 -6.60 13.91 -8.94
CA ASP A 55 -7.16 14.90 -8.03
C ASP A 55 -7.86 14.24 -6.84
N CYS A 56 -8.57 13.13 -7.06
CA CYS A 56 -9.17 12.36 -5.96
C CYS A 56 -8.12 11.69 -5.07
N LEU A 57 -7.06 11.13 -5.66
CA LEU A 57 -5.95 10.54 -4.90
C LEU A 57 -5.23 11.59 -4.05
N GLN A 58 -4.97 12.79 -4.59
CA GLN A 58 -4.36 13.90 -3.87
C GLN A 58 -5.20 14.32 -2.65
N GLU A 59 -6.52 14.37 -2.82
CA GLU A 59 -7.45 14.71 -1.74
C GLU A 59 -7.44 13.66 -0.63
N ILE A 60 -7.53 12.37 -0.97
CA ILE A 60 -7.43 11.26 -0.01
C ILE A 60 -6.09 11.30 0.73
N ILE A 61 -4.99 11.43 0.00
CA ILE A 61 -3.64 11.45 0.56
C ILE A 61 -3.49 12.63 1.54
N SER A 62 -3.96 13.82 1.15
CA SER A 62 -3.95 15.01 1.99
C SER A 62 -4.75 14.79 3.27
N LYS A 63 -5.92 14.15 3.17
CA LYS A 63 -6.75 13.87 4.34
C LYS A 63 -6.07 12.90 5.32
N ILE A 64 -5.43 11.86 4.80
CA ILE A 64 -4.65 10.93 5.63
C ILE A 64 -3.47 11.66 6.29
N TYR A 65 -2.83 12.61 5.60
CA TYR A 65 -1.76 13.42 6.19
C TYR A 65 -2.26 14.30 7.34
N GLU A 66 -3.41 14.94 7.21
CA GLU A 66 -4.05 15.68 8.30
C GLU A 66 -4.28 14.77 9.52
N LEU A 67 -4.84 13.58 9.30
CA LEU A 67 -5.07 12.59 10.36
C LEU A 67 -3.77 12.14 11.03
N ARG A 68 -2.68 11.98 10.27
CA ARG A 68 -1.36 11.69 10.84
C ARG A 68 -0.81 12.83 11.68
N GLN A 69 -0.96 14.07 11.23
CA GLN A 69 -0.56 15.23 12.02
C GLN A 69 -1.35 15.30 13.33
N LEU A 70 -2.67 15.07 13.28
CA LEU A 70 -3.52 14.97 14.48
C LEU A 70 -3.06 13.82 15.39
N ASN A 71 -2.68 12.67 14.83
CA ASN A 71 -2.13 11.55 15.62
C ASN A 71 -0.82 11.95 16.32
N GLN A 72 0.08 12.66 15.62
CA GLN A 72 1.35 13.14 16.16
C GLN A 72 1.20 14.20 17.24
N GLN A 73 0.14 15.01 17.20
CA GLN A 73 -0.17 15.95 18.29
C GLN A 73 -0.44 15.24 19.62
N GLN A 74 -0.77 13.93 19.64
CA GLN A 74 -0.90 13.20 20.91
C GLN A 74 0.39 13.14 21.72
N LEU A 75 1.55 13.25 21.05
CA LEU A 75 2.85 13.25 21.70
C LEU A 75 3.09 14.48 22.59
N THR A 76 2.30 15.54 22.45
CA THR A 76 2.41 16.74 23.30
C THR A 76 1.55 16.66 24.57
N ASN A 77 0.71 15.63 24.70
CA ASN A 77 -0.20 15.49 25.84
C ASN A 77 0.36 14.48 26.83
N ASP A 78 0.47 14.88 28.09
CA ASP A 78 0.85 13.96 29.16
C ASP A 78 -0.20 12.83 29.30
N GLY A 79 0.29 11.59 29.40
CA GLY A 79 -0.56 10.42 29.63
C GLY A 79 -1.37 9.93 28.42
N PHE A 80 -1.01 10.29 27.19
CA PHE A 80 -1.62 9.71 26.00
C PHE A 80 -1.39 8.19 25.92
N ASP A 81 -2.34 7.48 25.29
CA ASP A 81 -2.20 6.04 25.10
C ASP A 81 -1.21 5.73 23.96
N VAL A 82 -0.01 5.32 24.35
CA VAL A 82 1.09 4.89 23.49
C VAL A 82 0.66 3.82 22.48
N LYS A 83 -0.20 2.87 22.88
CA LYS A 83 -0.64 1.77 22.01
C LYS A 83 -1.56 2.30 20.93
N ILE A 84 -2.52 3.16 21.30
CA ILE A 84 -3.45 3.78 20.36
C ILE A 84 -2.68 4.65 19.35
N PHE A 85 -1.73 5.46 19.83
CA PHE A 85 -0.87 6.26 18.96
C PHE A 85 -0.11 5.39 17.95
N ALA A 86 0.57 4.34 18.42
CA ALA A 86 1.38 3.48 17.58
C ALA A 86 0.54 2.75 16.52
N LYS A 87 -0.62 2.24 16.93
CA LYS A 87 -1.54 1.54 16.02
C LYS A 87 -2.09 2.48 14.94
N ASN A 88 -2.53 3.68 15.33
CA ASN A 88 -2.98 4.69 14.38
C ASN A 88 -1.85 5.08 13.41
N GLU A 89 -0.62 5.25 13.90
CA GLU A 89 0.52 5.62 13.04
C GLU A 89 0.84 4.53 12.00
N ILE A 90 0.82 3.26 12.40
CA ILE A 90 1.02 2.12 11.49
C ILE A 90 -0.06 2.10 10.41
N LEU A 91 -1.33 2.21 10.80
CA LEU A 91 -2.46 2.14 9.87
C LEU A 91 -2.49 3.34 8.91
N LEU A 92 -2.32 4.56 9.43
CA LEU A 92 -2.34 5.76 8.59
C LEU A 92 -1.13 5.85 7.65
N THR A 93 0.06 5.44 8.10
CA THR A 93 1.24 5.36 7.22
C THR A 93 1.03 4.33 6.12
N SER A 94 0.42 3.19 6.47
CA SER A 94 0.07 2.15 5.52
C SER A 94 -0.95 2.64 4.48
N ALA A 95 -2.02 3.31 4.92
CA ALA A 95 -3.04 3.86 4.04
C ALA A 95 -2.46 4.93 3.09
N SER A 96 -1.72 5.89 3.63
CA SER A 96 -1.05 6.95 2.86
C SER A 96 -0.19 6.36 1.75
N ASN A 97 0.68 5.39 2.07
CA ASN A 97 1.55 4.76 1.08
C ASN A 97 0.77 3.94 0.04
N SER A 98 -0.39 3.37 0.41
CA SER A 98 -1.24 2.63 -0.53
C SER A 98 -1.71 3.55 -1.65
N PHE A 99 -2.31 4.70 -1.30
CA PHE A 99 -2.80 5.66 -2.29
C PHE A 99 -1.67 6.38 -3.04
N GLU A 100 -0.55 6.68 -2.38
CA GLU A 100 0.65 7.21 -3.06
C GLU A 100 1.19 6.23 -4.10
N THR A 101 1.17 4.94 -3.79
CA THR A 101 1.56 3.89 -4.72
C THR A 101 0.62 3.84 -5.92
N VAL A 102 -0.70 3.91 -5.71
CA VAL A 102 -1.66 4.00 -6.81
C VAL A 102 -1.39 5.23 -7.69
N SER A 103 -1.19 6.41 -7.09
CA SER A 103 -0.88 7.64 -7.82
C SER A 103 0.40 7.53 -8.64
N LYS A 104 1.44 6.93 -8.06
CA LYS A 104 2.70 6.70 -8.75
C LYS A 104 2.53 5.75 -9.94
N VAL A 105 1.81 4.64 -9.75
CA VAL A 105 1.56 3.66 -10.82
C VAL A 105 0.73 4.26 -11.95
N LEU A 106 -0.30 5.06 -11.63
CA LEU A 106 -1.07 5.82 -12.62
C LEU A 106 -0.15 6.70 -13.48
N LYS A 107 0.68 7.53 -12.85
CA LYS A 107 1.64 8.41 -13.55
C LYS A 107 2.63 7.64 -14.41
N GLU A 108 3.17 6.54 -13.90
CA GLU A 108 4.11 5.69 -14.64
C GLU A 108 3.45 5.08 -15.89
N ILE A 109 2.21 4.59 -15.77
CA ILE A 109 1.48 4.01 -16.90
C ILE A 109 1.14 5.06 -17.95
N GLU A 110 0.65 6.24 -17.53
CA GLU A 110 0.36 7.36 -18.44
C GLU A 110 1.62 7.81 -19.19
N TYR A 111 2.75 7.88 -18.49
CA TYR A 111 4.04 8.19 -19.10
C TYR A 111 4.45 7.16 -20.17
N LEU A 112 4.27 5.86 -19.89
CA LEU A 112 4.61 4.79 -20.83
C LEU A 112 3.71 4.75 -22.08
N LYS A 113 2.49 5.28 -21.96
CA LYS A 113 1.50 5.34 -23.04
C LYS A 113 1.57 6.60 -23.88
N THR A 114 2.09 7.70 -23.33
CA THR A 114 2.25 8.96 -24.07
C THR A 114 3.27 8.76 -25.21
N PRO A 115 2.88 8.93 -26.48
CA PRO A 115 3.83 8.89 -27.59
C PRO A 115 4.78 10.09 -27.48
N LEU A 116 6.03 9.85 -27.11
CA LEU A 116 7.10 10.85 -27.22
C LEU A 116 7.66 10.77 -28.65
N ASP A 117 7.42 11.83 -29.43
CA ASP A 117 8.04 12.17 -30.72
C ASP A 117 8.68 10.99 -31.48
N LEU A 118 7.85 10.19 -32.16
CA LEU A 118 8.22 9.04 -33.03
C LEU A 118 8.46 7.70 -32.34
N ARG A 119 8.35 7.58 -31.00
CA ARG A 119 8.41 6.27 -30.33
C ARG A 119 7.03 5.63 -30.25
N LYS A 120 6.93 4.37 -30.68
CA LYS A 120 5.75 3.54 -30.39
C LYS A 120 5.56 3.48 -28.86
N PRO A 121 4.31 3.56 -28.35
CA PRO A 121 4.04 3.38 -26.93
C PRO A 121 4.66 2.08 -26.42
N TYR A 122 5.12 2.07 -25.17
CA TYR A 122 5.72 0.88 -24.58
C TYR A 122 4.67 -0.21 -24.41
N ASP A 123 5.01 -1.42 -24.86
CA ASP A 123 4.17 -2.60 -24.66
C ASP A 123 4.30 -3.11 -23.22
N ILE A 124 3.23 -2.95 -22.44
CA ILE A 124 3.13 -3.42 -21.05
C ILE A 124 2.76 -4.92 -21.09
N ASN A 125 3.76 -5.75 -21.35
CA ASN A 125 3.62 -7.21 -21.37
C ASN A 125 3.99 -7.87 -20.03
N GLU A 126 3.78 -9.19 -19.95
CA GLU A 126 4.00 -9.98 -18.72
C GLU A 126 5.42 -9.83 -18.18
N LYS A 127 6.43 -9.86 -19.07
CA LYS A 127 7.84 -9.72 -18.69
C LYS A 127 8.13 -8.35 -18.06
N PHE A 128 7.54 -7.28 -18.59
CA PHE A 128 7.65 -5.94 -18.00
C PHE A 128 7.06 -5.92 -16.58
N ILE A 129 5.88 -6.51 -16.42
CA ILE A 129 5.15 -6.53 -15.15
C ILE A 129 5.86 -7.35 -14.08
N VAL A 130 6.31 -8.56 -14.40
CA VAL A 130 7.10 -9.41 -13.50
C VAL A 130 8.35 -8.65 -13.04
N ARG A 131 9.08 -8.01 -13.96
CA ARG A 131 10.27 -7.21 -13.62
C ARG A 131 9.95 -6.03 -12.71
N LYS A 132 8.82 -5.36 -12.94
CA LYS A 132 8.39 -4.24 -12.10
C LYS A 132 8.05 -4.72 -10.69
N ILE A 133 7.30 -5.82 -10.55
CA ILE A 133 7.00 -6.46 -9.26
C ILE A 133 8.30 -6.88 -8.56
N HIS A 134 9.25 -7.50 -9.28
CA HIS A 134 10.55 -7.88 -8.72
C HIS A 134 11.32 -6.67 -8.18
N SER A 135 11.36 -5.57 -8.94
CA SER A 135 12.03 -4.34 -8.51
C SER A 135 11.44 -3.80 -7.19
N VAL A 136 10.11 -3.81 -7.05
CA VAL A 136 9.44 -3.39 -5.82
C VAL A 136 9.69 -4.37 -4.67
N ALA A 137 9.62 -5.67 -4.93
CA ALA A 137 9.91 -6.70 -3.93
C ALA A 137 11.37 -6.65 -3.44
N LEU A 138 12.33 -6.44 -4.33
CA LEU A 138 13.75 -6.23 -3.97
C LEU A 138 13.92 -4.98 -3.10
N SER A 139 13.22 -3.89 -3.42
CA SER A 139 13.24 -2.69 -2.58
C SER A 139 12.76 -2.98 -1.16
N LEU A 140 11.65 -3.73 -1.00
CA LEU A 140 11.16 -4.18 0.29
C LEU A 140 12.20 -5.03 1.04
N LEU A 141 12.85 -5.98 0.38
CA LEU A 141 13.90 -6.80 0.99
C LEU A 141 15.07 -5.94 1.50
N THR A 142 15.53 -4.97 0.71
CA THR A 142 16.58 -4.03 1.16
C THR A 142 16.13 -3.21 2.37
N LYS A 143 14.85 -2.78 2.43
CA LYS A 143 14.33 -2.06 3.61
C LYS A 143 14.28 -2.96 4.84
N TYR A 144 13.92 -4.23 4.68
CA TYR A 144 13.96 -5.22 5.74
C TYR A 144 15.39 -5.46 6.24
N GLU A 145 16.35 -5.65 5.34
CA GLU A 145 17.76 -5.87 5.69
C GLU A 145 18.34 -4.73 6.53
N ASN A 146 17.92 -3.49 6.24
CA ASN A 146 18.35 -2.30 6.97
C ASN A 146 17.63 -2.08 8.31
N LEU A 147 16.68 -2.95 8.70
CA LEU A 147 16.07 -2.85 10.02
C LEU A 147 17.03 -3.31 11.12
N PRO A 148 17.01 -2.66 12.31
CA PRO A 148 17.68 -3.16 13.49
C PRO A 148 17.28 -4.61 13.79
N ASN A 149 18.26 -5.45 14.14
CA ASN A 149 18.03 -6.89 14.38
C ASN A 149 16.97 -7.17 15.46
N ARG A 150 16.82 -6.27 16.45
CA ARG A 150 15.78 -6.39 17.48
C ARG A 150 14.36 -6.29 16.93
N LEU A 151 14.15 -5.59 15.82
CA LEU A 151 12.84 -5.44 15.17
C LEU A 151 12.53 -6.57 14.17
N LYS A 152 13.53 -7.37 13.80
CA LYS A 152 13.38 -8.51 12.87
C LYS A 152 12.85 -9.79 13.53
N ARG A 153 12.57 -9.78 14.83
CA ARG A 153 12.28 -11.00 15.62
C ARG A 153 10.87 -11.57 15.43
N SER A 154 10.02 -10.93 14.61
CA SER A 154 8.65 -11.39 14.39
C SER A 154 8.60 -12.54 13.37
N ALA A 155 8.07 -13.69 13.80
CA ALA A 155 7.84 -14.83 12.91
C ALA A 155 6.88 -14.49 11.75
N HIS A 156 5.93 -13.58 11.97
CA HIS A 156 5.04 -13.09 10.92
C HIS A 156 5.83 -12.26 9.88
N LEU A 157 6.72 -11.38 10.35
CA LEU A 157 7.58 -10.59 9.46
C LEU A 157 8.51 -11.49 8.66
N ASP A 158 9.15 -12.47 9.29
CA ASP A 158 9.97 -13.46 8.59
C ASP A 158 9.17 -14.24 7.53
N SER A 159 7.91 -14.58 7.81
CA SER A 159 7.03 -15.24 6.85
C SER A 159 6.72 -14.35 5.63
N ILE A 160 6.49 -13.06 5.85
CA ILE A 160 6.31 -12.08 4.78
C ILE A 160 7.58 -12.03 3.92
N ILE A 161 8.74 -11.84 4.55
CA ILE A 161 10.02 -11.72 3.84
C ILE A 161 10.37 -12.99 3.07
N ARG A 162 10.14 -14.18 3.62
CA ARG A 162 10.32 -15.44 2.88
C ARG A 162 9.45 -15.51 1.64
N SER A 163 8.22 -15.03 1.71
CA SER A 163 7.31 -14.99 0.56
C SER A 163 7.76 -13.95 -0.46
N THR A 164 8.21 -12.78 -0.02
CA THR A 164 8.84 -11.76 -0.89
C THR A 164 10.09 -12.29 -1.59
N CYS A 165 10.94 -13.04 -0.91
CA CYS A 165 12.10 -13.72 -1.52
C CYS A 165 11.72 -14.77 -2.56
N LYS A 166 10.52 -15.37 -2.47
CA LYS A 166 10.02 -16.30 -3.49
C LYS A 166 9.48 -15.55 -4.70
N ILE A 167 8.81 -14.40 -4.47
CA ILE A 167 8.39 -13.49 -5.54
C ILE A 167 9.59 -13.07 -6.39
N THR A 168 10.71 -12.67 -5.79
CA THR A 168 11.90 -12.23 -6.56
C THR A 168 12.61 -13.32 -7.35
N LYS A 169 12.24 -14.60 -7.15
CA LYS A 169 12.89 -15.77 -7.76
C LYS A 169 12.00 -16.52 -8.76
N THR A 170 10.78 -16.06 -9.00
CA THR A 170 9.84 -16.71 -9.91
C THR A 170 9.48 -15.79 -11.05
N GLU A 171 9.28 -16.32 -12.25
CA GLU A 171 8.76 -15.54 -13.38
C GLU A 171 7.27 -15.81 -13.62
N ASP A 172 6.66 -16.72 -12.86
CA ASP A 172 5.25 -17.12 -13.00
C ASP A 172 4.35 -16.17 -12.20
N LEU A 173 3.53 -15.40 -12.92
CA LEU A 173 2.58 -14.44 -12.33
C LEU A 173 1.58 -15.11 -11.37
N LYS A 174 1.11 -16.33 -11.64
CA LYS A 174 0.19 -17.03 -10.74
C LYS A 174 0.86 -17.38 -9.42
N LEU A 175 2.14 -17.76 -9.46
CA LEU A 175 2.93 -17.97 -8.25
C LEU A 175 3.14 -16.66 -7.48
N ILE A 176 3.42 -15.56 -8.19
CA ILE A 176 3.52 -14.22 -7.58
C ILE A 176 2.21 -13.86 -6.87
N GLU A 177 1.07 -13.96 -7.54
CA GLU A 177 -0.25 -13.69 -6.94
C GLU A 177 -0.51 -14.56 -5.71
N ASN A 178 -0.17 -15.84 -5.77
CA ASN A 178 -0.32 -16.77 -4.64
C ASN A 178 0.56 -16.39 -3.44
N TYR A 179 1.80 -15.95 -3.67
CA TYR A 179 2.67 -15.46 -2.60
C TYR A 179 2.18 -14.12 -2.05
N SER A 180 1.66 -13.23 -2.90
CA SER A 180 1.07 -11.96 -2.47
C SER A 180 -0.16 -12.16 -1.58
N LYS A 181 -1.02 -13.13 -1.88
CA LYS A 181 -2.14 -13.52 -1.00
C LYS A 181 -1.65 -14.00 0.37
N LYS A 182 -0.57 -14.81 0.40
CA LYS A 182 0.03 -15.24 1.67
C LYS A 182 0.59 -14.07 2.47
N ILE A 183 1.21 -13.10 1.80
CA ILE A 183 1.72 -11.87 2.41
C ILE A 183 0.57 -11.05 2.98
N LEU A 184 -0.51 -10.82 2.22
CA LEU A 184 -1.69 -10.09 2.67
C LEU A 184 -2.31 -10.72 3.92
N ASN A 185 -2.50 -12.05 3.93
CA ASN A 185 -3.05 -12.75 5.09
C ASN A 185 -2.16 -12.56 6.34
N LYS A 186 -0.84 -12.68 6.19
CA LYS A 186 0.10 -12.46 7.30
C LYS A 186 0.21 -11.02 7.74
N HIS A 187 0.06 -10.09 6.81
CA HIS A 187 0.00 -8.66 7.08
C HIS A 187 -1.26 -8.26 7.86
N ASN A 188 -2.41 -8.85 7.53
CA ASN A 188 -3.65 -8.67 8.30
C ASN A 188 -3.52 -9.20 9.74
N GLU A 189 -2.84 -10.32 9.96
CA GLU A 189 -2.55 -10.81 11.32
C GLU A 189 -1.71 -9.78 12.10
N ILE A 190 -0.71 -9.20 11.46
CA ILE A 190 0.18 -8.17 12.01
C ILE A 190 -0.57 -6.89 12.42
N LEU A 191 -1.52 -6.44 11.61
CA LEU A 191 -2.28 -5.21 11.87
C LEU A 191 -3.30 -5.38 13.00
N ASN A 192 -3.80 -6.60 13.20
CA ASN A 192 -4.87 -6.91 14.16
C ASN A 192 -4.35 -7.32 15.53
N LEU A 193 -3.19 -7.95 15.58
CA LEU A 193 -2.60 -8.41 16.83
C LEU A 193 -1.59 -7.35 17.28
N ASP A 194 -1.68 -6.88 18.54
CA ASP A 194 -0.79 -5.86 19.17
C ASP A 194 0.72 -6.24 19.21
N TYR A 195 1.15 -7.20 18.38
CA TYR A 195 2.48 -7.82 18.30
C TYR A 195 3.53 -6.95 17.62
N PHE A 196 3.14 -5.89 16.91
CA PHE A 196 4.11 -5.04 16.22
C PHE A 196 5.01 -4.27 17.18
N VAL A 197 4.54 -4.08 18.41
CA VAL A 197 5.26 -3.35 19.44
C VAL A 197 5.33 -4.23 20.68
N ILE A 198 6.49 -4.84 20.93
CA ILE A 198 6.73 -5.49 22.22
C ILE A 198 6.92 -4.38 23.25
N ILE A 199 5.83 -4.00 23.92
CA ILE A 199 5.76 -2.86 24.83
C ILE A 199 6.77 -2.99 25.98
N ASP A 200 6.98 -4.21 26.46
CA ASP A 200 7.95 -4.51 27.53
C ASP A 200 9.42 -4.34 27.09
N SER A 201 9.67 -4.20 25.78
CA SER A 201 10.99 -3.89 25.22
C SER A 201 11.17 -2.40 24.87
N LEU A 202 10.14 -1.59 25.09
CA LEU A 202 10.15 -0.14 24.92
C LEU A 202 10.72 0.59 26.15
N CYS A 203 11.35 -0.15 27.07
CA CYS A 203 12.09 0.37 28.22
C CYS A 203 13.31 1.17 27.74
N GLU A 204 13.06 2.39 27.28
CA GLU A 204 13.91 3.59 27.30
C GLU A 204 13.14 4.69 26.54
N GLU A 205 12.80 5.77 27.24
CA GLU A 205 12.07 6.92 26.71
C GLU A 205 12.71 7.41 25.38
N TYR A 206 11.87 7.78 24.40
CA TYR A 206 12.18 8.12 23.00
C TYR A 206 12.50 6.99 22.01
N GLY A 207 13.10 5.86 22.42
CA GLY A 207 13.52 4.80 21.48
C GLY A 207 12.36 4.13 20.74
N TRP A 208 11.23 3.99 21.43
CA TRP A 208 10.07 3.26 20.93
C TRP A 208 9.33 3.96 19.78
N ILE A 209 9.27 5.30 19.80
CA ILE A 209 8.63 6.09 18.73
C ILE A 209 9.38 5.86 17.42
N HIS A 210 10.72 5.87 17.46
CA HIS A 210 11.54 5.59 16.28
C HIS A 210 11.34 4.17 15.74
N ASP A 211 11.07 3.20 16.60
CA ASP A 211 10.78 1.83 16.18
C ASP A 211 9.41 1.69 15.53
N VAL A 212 8.39 2.31 16.13
CA VAL A 212 7.05 2.41 15.54
C VAL A 212 7.18 3.03 14.16
N VAL A 213 7.86 4.16 14.01
CA VAL A 213 8.05 4.82 12.70
C VAL A 213 8.78 3.92 11.69
N ARG A 214 9.84 3.23 12.11
CA ARG A 214 10.59 2.30 11.22
C ARG A 214 9.74 1.11 10.79
N LEU A 215 8.96 0.55 11.71
CA LEU A 215 8.05 -0.56 11.46
C LEU A 215 6.87 -0.13 10.59
N SER A 216 6.25 1.01 10.87
CA SER A 216 5.22 1.64 10.02
C SER A 216 5.74 1.84 8.59
N LYS A 217 7.00 2.27 8.45
CA LYS A 217 7.65 2.45 7.15
C LYS A 217 7.88 1.12 6.44
N LEU A 218 8.38 0.09 7.12
CA LEU A 218 8.48 -1.25 6.51
C LEU A 218 7.11 -1.76 6.07
N ASN A 219 6.11 -1.60 6.95
CA ASN A 219 4.73 -1.99 6.70
C ASN A 219 4.17 -1.31 5.45
N SER A 220 4.46 -0.02 5.28
CA SER A 220 4.10 0.74 4.09
C SER A 220 4.70 0.13 2.83
N TYR A 221 5.97 -0.30 2.85
CA TYR A 221 6.60 -0.99 1.71
C TYR A 221 5.95 -2.34 1.39
N VAL A 222 5.51 -3.11 2.40
CA VAL A 222 4.76 -4.36 2.18
C VAL A 222 3.47 -4.08 1.42
N VAL A 223 2.69 -3.10 1.88
CA VAL A 223 1.42 -2.76 1.23
C VAL A 223 1.64 -2.15 -0.15
N GLY A 224 2.64 -1.29 -0.32
CA GLY A 224 3.02 -0.77 -1.63
C GLY A 224 3.34 -1.89 -2.63
N MET A 225 4.04 -2.95 -2.20
CA MET A 225 4.27 -4.13 -3.04
C MET A 225 2.96 -4.85 -3.39
N LEU A 226 2.05 -5.06 -2.44
CA LEU A 226 0.75 -5.69 -2.68
C LEU A 226 -0.09 -4.90 -3.70
N VAL A 227 -0.15 -3.58 -3.56
CA VAL A 227 -0.85 -2.68 -4.50
C VAL A 227 -0.25 -2.75 -5.90
N ASN A 228 1.09 -2.78 -6.01
CA ASN A 228 1.75 -2.97 -7.31
C ASN A 228 1.35 -4.31 -7.95
N VAL A 229 1.38 -5.40 -7.17
CA VAL A 229 0.99 -6.72 -7.68
C VAL A 229 -0.44 -6.71 -8.17
N ASP A 230 -1.37 -6.13 -7.42
CA ASP A 230 -2.78 -6.08 -7.80
C ASP A 230 -3.02 -5.31 -9.10
N ILE A 231 -2.54 -4.06 -9.19
CA ILE A 231 -2.70 -3.24 -10.40
C ILE A 231 -2.08 -3.93 -11.62
N TYR A 232 -0.84 -4.38 -11.52
CA TYR A 232 -0.15 -4.95 -12.67
C TYR A 232 -0.72 -6.33 -13.07
N SER A 233 -1.13 -7.16 -12.13
CA SER A 233 -1.78 -8.44 -12.47
C SER A 233 -3.12 -8.21 -13.17
N ASN A 234 -3.89 -7.22 -12.72
CA ASN A 234 -5.16 -6.85 -13.34
C ASN A 234 -4.96 -6.23 -14.74
N LEU A 235 -3.89 -5.46 -14.96
CA LEU A 235 -3.52 -4.96 -16.28
C LEU A 235 -3.28 -6.09 -17.29
N LEU A 236 -2.58 -7.16 -16.90
CA LEU A 236 -2.33 -8.31 -17.80
C LEU A 236 -3.59 -9.08 -18.15
N ARG A 237 -4.43 -9.34 -17.13
CA ARG A 237 -5.72 -10.01 -17.35
C ARG A 237 -6.59 -9.23 -18.33
N CYS A 238 -6.49 -7.90 -18.31
CA CYS A 238 -7.18 -7.03 -19.25
C CYS A 238 -6.52 -6.95 -20.63
N SER A 239 -5.19 -7.04 -20.75
CA SER A 239 -4.48 -7.04 -22.04
C SER A 239 -4.59 -8.37 -22.78
N LEU A 240 -4.77 -9.48 -22.07
CA LEU A 240 -5.04 -10.81 -22.63
C LEU A 240 -6.48 -10.94 -23.18
N TYR A 241 -7.39 -10.08 -22.75
CA TYR A 241 -8.79 -9.99 -23.23
C TYR A 241 -8.96 -8.82 -24.22
N THR A 242 -8.07 -8.71 -25.21
CA THR A 242 -8.46 -8.11 -26.49
C THR A 242 -9.15 -9.22 -27.29
N PRO A 243 -10.46 -9.13 -27.58
CA PRO A 243 -11.05 -10.01 -28.56
C PRO A 243 -10.26 -9.78 -29.85
N ASP A 244 -9.72 -10.85 -30.44
CA ASP A 244 -9.19 -10.79 -31.78
C ASP A 244 -10.26 -10.17 -32.67
N LYS A 245 -9.93 -9.05 -33.30
CA LYS A 245 -10.75 -8.49 -34.37
C LYS A 245 -10.53 -9.37 -35.59
N ASP A 246 -11.40 -10.35 -35.75
CA ASP A 246 -11.78 -10.86 -37.07
C ASP A 246 -12.73 -9.84 -37.74
#